data_AF-A0A1G2RL40-F1
#
_entry.id   AF-A0A1G2RL40-F1
#
_cell.length_a   1.000
_cell.length_b   1.000
_cell.length_c   1.000
_cell.angle_alpha   90.00
_cell.angle_beta   90.00
_cell.angle_gamma   90.00
#
_symmetry.space_group_name_H-M   'P 1'
#
loop_
_entity.id
_entity.type
_entity.pdbx_description
1 polymer ?
#
loop_
_entity_poly.entity_id
_entity_poly.type
_entity_poly.pdbx_seq_one_letter_code
_entity_poly.pdbx_strand_id
1 'polypeptide(L)'
;MEAQENNYAFIDSQNLNLGIQKLGWRLDYRKFRVYLAEKYGVKKAYMFIGFVALNQSLYDRLQEAGFILKFKPTIPDADGKIKGNIDADLVLRAALELQEYKRKSTA
;
A
#
# COMPACT_ATOMS: atom_id res chain seq x y z
N MET A 1 12.55 -23.49 -17.27
CA MET A 1 11.92 -22.89 -16.09
C MET A 1 11.70 -21.43 -16.42
N GLU A 2 10.46 -21.01 -16.62
CA GLU A 2 10.15 -19.59 -16.85
C GLU A 2 10.53 -18.78 -15.60
N ALA A 3 11.16 -17.63 -15.79
CA ALA A 3 11.56 -16.76 -14.70
C ALA A 3 10.30 -16.34 -13.95
N GLN A 4 10.18 -16.74 -12.68
CA GLN A 4 9.03 -16.41 -11.85
C GLN A 4 8.98 -14.88 -11.69
N GLU A 5 8.10 -14.21 -12.45
CA GLU A 5 7.98 -12.75 -12.44
C GLU A 5 7.78 -12.27 -11.00
N ASN A 6 8.71 -11.43 -10.55
CA ASN A 6 8.69 -10.87 -9.21
C ASN A 6 7.76 -9.66 -9.21
N ASN A 7 6.44 -9.90 -9.22
CA ASN A 7 5.48 -8.81 -9.26
C ASN A 7 5.28 -8.19 -7.88
N TYR A 8 5.23 -6.87 -7.86
CA TYR A 8 5.05 -6.04 -6.67
C TYR A 8 3.80 -5.20 -6.83
N ALA A 9 3.00 -5.11 -5.76
CA ALA A 9 1.88 -4.18 -5.71
C ALA A 9 2.24 -2.98 -4.84
N PHE A 10 1.88 -1.78 -5.31
CA PHE A 10 1.99 -0.53 -4.57
C PHE A 10 0.58 0.04 -4.47
N ILE A 11 0.01 0.05 -3.27
CA ILE A 11 -1.41 0.27 -3.05
C ILE A 11 -1.58 1.53 -2.22
N ASP A 12 -2.36 2.47 -2.72
CA ASP A 12 -2.85 3.60 -1.95
C ASP A 12 -4.08 3.20 -1.15
N SER A 13 -3.95 3.12 0.18
CA SER A 13 -5.05 2.68 1.05
C SER A 13 -6.22 3.66 1.07
N GLN A 14 -5.97 4.97 0.91
CA GLN A 14 -7.01 5.98 0.94
C GLN A 14 -7.84 5.93 -0.33
N ASN A 15 -7.18 5.85 -1.50
CA ASN A 15 -7.88 5.73 -2.78
C ASN A 15 -8.70 4.43 -2.84
N LEU A 16 -8.10 3.30 -2.43
CA LEU A 16 -8.79 2.01 -2.38
C LEU A 16 -10.03 2.07 -1.48
N ASN A 17 -9.91 2.60 -0.26
CA ASN A 17 -11.03 2.70 0.67
C ASN A 17 -12.14 3.61 0.13
N LEU A 18 -11.81 4.80 -0.39
CA LEU A 18 -12.80 5.71 -0.96
C LEU A 18 -13.51 5.11 -2.19
N GLY A 19 -12.79 4.38 -3.04
CA GLY A 19 -13.37 3.68 -4.19
C GLY A 19 -14.36 2.60 -3.76
N ILE A 20 -13.98 1.75 -2.81
CA ILE A 20 -14.83 0.68 -2.27
C ILE A 20 -16.07 1.24 -1.57
N GLN A 21 -15.93 2.32 -0.78
CA GLN A 21 -17.06 2.96 -0.11
C GLN A 21 -18.06 3.58 -1.10
N LYS A 22 -17.58 4.21 -2.18
CA LYS A 22 -18.45 4.75 -3.25
C LYS A 22 -19.29 3.67 -3.92
N LEU A 23 -18.82 2.43 -3.93
CA LEU A 23 -19.54 1.27 -4.44
C LEU A 23 -20.47 0.61 -3.39
N GLY A 24 -20.51 1.14 -2.16
CA GLY A 24 -21.28 0.56 -1.05
C GLY A 24 -20.72 -0.79 -0.57
N TRP A 25 -19.46 -1.09 -0.89
CA TRP A 25 -18.84 -2.37 -0.56
C TRP A 25 -17.98 -2.26 0.71
N ARG A 26 -17.70 -3.42 1.31
CA ARG A 26 -16.70 -3.56 2.36
C ARG A 26 -15.63 -4.54 1.90
N LEU A 27 -14.39 -4.08 1.80
CA LEU A 27 -13.29 -4.91 1.32
C LEU A 27 -12.82 -5.87 2.41
N ASP A 28 -12.72 -7.15 2.05
CA ASP A 28 -11.98 -8.15 2.82
C ASP A 28 -10.52 -8.15 2.34
N TYR A 29 -9.64 -7.61 3.18
CA TYR A 29 -8.22 -7.46 2.85
C TYR A 29 -7.47 -8.80 2.71
N ARG A 30 -7.89 -9.86 3.42
CA ARG A 30 -7.25 -11.17 3.29
C ARG A 30 -7.56 -11.77 1.92
N LYS A 31 -8.84 -11.74 1.52
CA LYS A 31 -9.25 -12.17 0.18
C LYS A 31 -8.61 -11.32 -0.91
N PHE A 32 -8.51 -10.01 -0.70
CA PHE A 32 -7.84 -9.12 -1.64
C PHE A 32 -6.35 -9.46 -1.80
N ARG A 33 -5.63 -9.77 -0.71
CA ARG A 33 -4.22 -10.20 -0.80
C ARG A 33 -4.07 -11.50 -1.58
N VAL A 34 -4.93 -12.49 -1.32
CA VAL A 34 -4.94 -13.78 -2.05
C VAL A 34 -5.19 -13.53 -3.53
N TYR A 35 -6.19 -12.72 -3.87
CA TYR A 35 -6.49 -12.35 -5.25
C TYR A 35 -5.27 -11.72 -5.96
N LEU A 36 -4.56 -10.80 -5.30
CA LEU A 36 -3.34 -10.20 -5.86
C LEU A 36 -2.24 -11.25 -6.11
N ALA A 37 -2.07 -12.21 -5.19
CA ALA A 37 -1.09 -13.29 -5.35
C ALA A 37 -1.46 -14.21 -6.52
N GLU A 38 -2.69 -14.70 -6.57
CA GLU A 38 -3.13 -15.72 -7.51
C GLU A 38 -3.35 -15.16 -8.92
N LYS A 39 -3.98 -13.99 -9.02
CA LYS A 39 -4.35 -13.41 -10.32
C LYS A 39 -3.18 -12.71 -11.01
N TYR A 40 -2.30 -12.07 -10.25
CA TYR A 40 -1.24 -11.20 -10.78
C TYR A 40 0.16 -11.62 -10.36
N GLY A 41 0.32 -12.74 -9.63
CA GLY A 41 1.64 -13.20 -9.18
C GLY A 41 2.30 -12.28 -8.15
N VAL A 42 1.55 -11.43 -7.44
CA VAL A 42 2.13 -10.43 -6.53
C VAL A 42 2.77 -11.10 -5.31
N LYS A 43 4.09 -11.02 -5.24
CA LYS A 43 4.90 -11.57 -4.13
C LYS A 43 4.93 -10.65 -2.92
N LYS A 44 5.07 -9.34 -3.12
CA LYS A 44 4.99 -8.34 -2.03
C LYS A 44 4.01 -7.24 -2.39
N ALA A 45 3.11 -6.93 -1.46
CA ALA A 45 2.15 -5.84 -1.59
C ALA A 45 2.47 -4.76 -0.56
N TYR A 46 2.97 -3.63 -1.02
CA TYR A 46 3.22 -2.45 -0.21
C TYR A 46 1.94 -1.61 -0.15
N MET A 47 1.46 -1.32 1.04
CA MET A 47 0.28 -0.50 1.25
C MET A 47 0.67 0.80 1.94
N PHE A 48 0.46 1.91 1.25
CA PHE A 48 0.75 3.24 1.77
C PHE A 48 -0.47 3.78 2.52
N ILE A 49 -0.25 4.15 3.77
CA ILE A 49 -1.34 4.50 4.70
C ILE A 49 -0.91 5.65 5.61
N GLY A 50 -1.84 6.54 5.96
CA GLY A 50 -1.60 7.57 6.97
C GLY A 50 -1.47 6.96 8.36
N PHE A 51 -0.55 7.50 9.17
CA PHE A 51 -0.41 7.09 10.56
C PHE A 51 -1.42 7.82 11.47
N VAL A 52 -2.18 7.06 12.24
CA VAL A 52 -3.12 7.52 13.25
C VAL A 52 -2.97 6.58 14.44
N ALA A 53 -2.56 7.10 15.60
CA ALA A 53 -2.23 6.28 16.76
C ALA A 53 -3.36 5.33 17.20
N LEU A 54 -4.61 5.76 17.05
CA LEU A 54 -5.80 4.97 17.42
C LEU A 54 -6.12 3.81 16.45
N ASN A 55 -5.44 3.73 15.30
CA ASN A 55 -5.73 2.73 14.28
C ASN A 55 -4.83 1.48 14.36
N GLN A 56 -4.17 1.23 15.50
CA GLN A 56 -3.25 0.10 15.64
C GLN A 56 -3.87 -1.25 15.23
N SER A 57 -5.08 -1.55 15.68
CA SER A 57 -5.77 -2.80 15.33
C SER A 57 -6.14 -2.92 13.84
N LEU A 58 -6.21 -1.81 13.09
CA LEU A 58 -6.32 -1.85 11.63
C LEU A 58 -4.97 -2.25 11.02
N TYR A 59 -3.88 -1.65 11.51
CA TYR A 59 -2.54 -1.94 11.02
C TYR A 59 -2.17 -3.40 11.23
N ASP A 60 -2.43 -3.94 12.42
CA ASP A 60 -2.18 -5.35 12.74
C ASP A 60 -2.91 -6.28 11.77
N ARG A 61 -4.21 -6.04 11.53
CA ARG A 61 -5.01 -6.83 10.58
C ARG A 61 -4.51 -6.76 9.14
N LEU A 62 -4.03 -5.60 8.70
CA LEU A 62 -3.45 -5.46 7.35
C LEU A 62 -2.12 -6.19 7.24
N GLN A 63 -1.28 -6.13 8.27
CA GLN A 63 -0.01 -6.86 8.32
C GLN A 63 -0.22 -8.37 8.37
N GLU A 64 -1.15 -8.85 9.21
CA GLU A 64 -1.58 -10.25 9.26
C GLU A 64 -2.13 -10.73 7.90
N ALA A 65 -2.82 -9.85 7.17
CA ALA A 65 -3.29 -10.13 5.82
C ALA A 65 -2.15 -10.14 4.78
N GLY A 66 -0.89 -9.89 5.16
CA GLY A 66 0.28 -10.01 4.29
C GLY A 66 0.65 -8.74 3.53
N PHE A 67 0.18 -7.57 3.97
CA PHE A 67 0.61 -6.28 3.43
C PHE A 67 1.82 -5.71 4.19
N ILE A 68 2.72 -5.06 3.46
CA ILE A 68 3.83 -4.31 4.02
C ILE A 68 3.40 -2.85 4.13
N LEU A 69 3.16 -2.36 5.34
CA LEU A 69 2.69 -1.00 5.54
C LEU A 69 3.84 0.02 5.36
N LYS A 70 3.55 1.09 4.63
CA LYS A 70 4.41 2.25 4.46
C LYS A 70 3.65 3.47 4.95
N PHE A 71 4.00 3.94 6.14
CA PHE A 71 3.34 5.08 6.75
C PHE A 71 3.74 6.37 6.04
N LYS A 72 2.75 7.06 5.47
CA LYS A 72 2.93 8.40 4.92
C LYS A 72 2.98 9.40 6.09
N PRO A 73 3.92 10.35 6.10
CA PRO A 73 3.91 11.42 7.08
C PRO A 73 2.59 12.20 6.93
N THR A 74 1.76 12.19 7.96
CA THR A 74 0.56 13.02 8.02
C THR A 74 1.01 14.42 8.43
N ILE A 75 1.23 15.32 7.46
CA ILE A 75 1.38 16.74 7.77
C ILE A 75 -0.04 17.28 7.94
N PRO A 76 -0.48 17.63 9.17
CA PRO A 76 -1.73 18.37 9.33
C PRO A 76 -1.57 19.73 8.65
N ASP A 77 -2.58 20.18 7.92
CA ASP A 77 -2.61 21.57 7.45
C ASP A 77 -2.79 22.54 8.64
N ALA A 78 -2.70 23.84 8.38
CA ALA A 78 -2.84 24.89 9.38
C ALA A 78 -4.21 24.88 10.10
N ASP A 79 -5.22 24.20 9.54
CA ASP A 79 -6.57 24.02 10.07
C ASP A 79 -6.79 22.62 10.70
N GLY A 80 -5.73 21.81 10.83
CA GLY A 80 -5.79 20.45 11.39
C GLY A 80 -6.35 19.40 10.43
N LYS A 81 -6.59 19.74 9.16
CA LYS A 81 -7.04 18.79 8.14
C LYS A 81 -5.84 18.09 7.48
N ILE A 82 -5.92 16.77 7.36
CA ILE A 82 -4.92 15.98 6.64
C ILE A 82 -5.18 16.15 5.13
N LYS A 83 -4.27 16.81 4.42
CA LYS A 83 -4.39 17.09 2.98
C LYS A 83 -3.99 15.87 2.14
N GLY A 84 -4.96 15.01 1.80
CA GLY A 84 -4.75 13.72 1.12
C GLY A 84 -4.63 13.77 -0.41
N ASN A 85 -3.85 14.69 -0.99
CA ASN A 85 -3.73 14.82 -2.46
C ASN A 85 -2.29 14.85 -3.00
N ILE A 86 -1.31 14.46 -2.18
CA ILE A 86 0.12 14.38 -2.54
C ILE A 86 0.51 12.90 -2.89
N ASP A 87 -0.48 12.04 -3.10
CA ASP A 87 -0.35 10.62 -2.79
C ASP A 87 0.16 9.71 -3.92
N ALA A 88 -0.14 9.99 -5.19
CA ALA A 88 0.31 9.14 -6.30
C ALA A 88 1.80 9.33 -6.65
N ASP A 89 2.27 10.58 -6.69
CA ASP A 89 3.66 10.91 -7.03
C ASP A 89 4.65 10.42 -5.97
N LEU A 90 4.25 10.44 -4.69
CA LEU A 90 5.07 9.92 -3.60
C LEU A 90 5.13 8.39 -3.60
N VAL A 91 4.02 7.72 -3.94
CA VAL A 91 4.01 6.26 -4.13
C VAL A 91 4.88 5.87 -5.32
N LEU A 92 4.76 6.59 -6.45
CA LEU A 92 5.60 6.37 -7.63
C LEU A 92 7.08 6.59 -7.31
N ARG A 93 7.43 7.67 -6.61
CA ARG A 93 8.81 7.95 -6.19
C ARG A 93 9.34 6.87 -5.25
N ALA A 94 8.57 6.44 -4.26
CA ALA A 94 8.97 5.35 -3.36
C ALA A 94 9.14 4.02 -4.11
N ALA A 95 8.32 3.75 -5.13
CA ALA A 95 8.47 2.57 -5.98
C ALA A 95 9.75 2.63 -6.82
N LEU A 96 10.07 3.80 -7.40
CA LEU A 96 11.32 4.04 -8.13
C LEU A 96 12.54 3.88 -7.20
N GLU A 97 12.52 4.50 -6.02
CA GLU A 97 13.59 4.37 -5.03
C GLU A 97 13.80 2.91 -4.60
N LEU A 98 12.72 2.15 -4.37
CA LEU A 98 12.82 0.72 -4.03
C LEU A 98 13.41 -0.14 -5.16
N GLN A 99 13.13 0.19 -6.42
CA GLN A 99 13.79 -0.45 -7.56
C GLN A 99 15.28 -0.10 -7.62
N GLU A 100 15.64 1.17 -7.40
CA GLU A 100 17.03 1.61 -7.39
C GLU A 100 17.85 0.96 -6.27
N TYR A 101 17.28 0.85 -5.06
CA TYR A 101 17.91 0.15 -3.93
C TYR A 101 18.18 -1.33 -4.25
N LYS A 102 17.22 -2.03 -4.87
CA LYS A 102 17.44 -3.41 -5.31
C LYS A 102 18.53 -3.52 -6.37
N ARG A 103 18.59 -2.59 -7.32
CA ARG A 103 19.62 -2.57 -8.36
C ARG A 103 21.02 -2.42 -7.75
N LYS A 104 21.17 -1.59 -6.72
CA LYS A 104 22.46 -1.31 -6.05
C LYS A 104 22.95 -2.42 -5.12
N SER A 105 22.09 -3.32 -4.62
CA SER A 105 22.51 -4.41 -3.73
C SER A 105 23.01 -5.67 -4.47
N THR A 106 23.11 -5.62 -5.80
CA THR A 106 23.55 -6.73 -6.68
C THR A 106 24.93 -6.50 -7.30
N ALA A 107 25.72 -5.57 -6.74
CA ALA A 107 27.12 -5.35 -7.12
C ALA A 107 28.06 -6.07 -6.13
#